data_AF-A0A316TWM5-F1
#
_entry.id   AF-A0A316TWM5-F1
#
_cell.length_a   1.000
_cell.length_b   1.000
_cell.length_c   1.000
_cell.angle_alpha   90.00
_cell.angle_beta   90.00
_cell.angle_gamma   90.00
#
_symmetry.space_group_name_H-M   'P 1'
#
loop_
_entity.id
_entity.type
_entity.pdbx_description
1 polymer ?
#
loop_
_entity_poly.entity_id
_entity_poly.type
_entity_poly.pdbx_seq_one_letter_code
_entity_poly.pdbx_strand_id
1 'polypeptide(L)'
;MLYQDEKYIKEFAGASMQSFSEFREQFRKYVLARDMEELRRAGHKIKPAALMLNLNVIIDIYEESKTLIEEDAPDAKLHGVADRMDAYCNQILDEFSNIV
;
A
#
# COMPACT_ATOMS: atom_id res chain seq x y z
N MET A 1 15.29 29.19 8.27
CA MET A 1 14.20 28.69 7.40
C MET A 1 13.64 27.35 7.90
N LEU A 2 13.44 27.16 9.22
CA LEU A 2 12.89 25.90 9.76
C LEU A 2 11.36 25.80 9.68
N TYR A 3 10.65 26.92 9.56
CA TYR A 3 9.18 26.96 9.53
C TYR A 3 8.56 26.47 8.21
N GLN A 4 9.34 26.38 7.12
CA GLN A 4 8.85 25.84 5.86
C GLN A 4 8.81 24.30 5.91
N ASP A 5 9.81 23.67 6.52
CA ASP A 5 9.92 22.20 6.57
C ASP A 5 8.77 21.54 7.32
N GLU A 6 8.30 22.09 8.45
CA GLU A 6 7.22 21.46 9.22
C GLU A 6 5.90 21.42 8.44
N LYS A 7 5.57 22.51 7.73
CA LYS A 7 4.37 22.57 6.88
C LYS A 7 4.47 21.56 5.72
N TYR A 8 5.63 21.49 5.07
CA TYR A 8 5.87 20.52 4.00
C TYR A 8 5.78 19.08 4.50
N ILE A 9 6.32 18.78 5.69
CA ILE A 9 6.24 17.46 6.30
C ILE A 9 4.79 17.06 6.57
N LYS A 10 3.96 17.98 7.11
CA LYS A 10 2.54 17.71 7.37
C LYS A 10 1.74 17.52 6.09
N GLU A 11 1.97 18.33 5.05
CA GLU A 11 1.33 18.15 3.74
C GLU A 11 1.74 16.81 3.09
N PHE A 12 3.02 16.46 3.17
CA PHE A 12 3.54 15.20 2.68
C PHE A 12 2.96 14.00 3.43
N ALA A 13 2.90 14.07 4.76
CA ALA A 13 2.30 13.03 5.60
C ALA A 13 0.81 12.86 5.28
N GLY A 14 0.06 13.95 5.14
CA GLY A 14 -1.36 13.92 4.76
C GLY A 14 -1.60 13.27 3.40
N ALA A 15 -0.82 13.66 2.37
CA ALA A 15 -0.91 13.06 1.04
C ALA A 15 -0.51 11.57 1.04
N SER A 16 0.49 11.21 1.86
CA SER A 16 0.92 9.82 2.01
C SER A 16 -0.15 8.98 2.69
N MET A 17 -0.77 9.49 3.78
CA MET A 17 -1.87 8.81 4.47
C MET A 17 -3.03 8.52 3.52
N GLN A 18 -3.42 9.51 2.71
CA GLN A 18 -4.47 9.29 1.71
C GLN A 18 -4.08 8.20 0.71
N SER A 19 -2.86 8.27 0.17
CA SER A 19 -2.36 7.31 -0.82
C SER A 19 -2.32 5.88 -0.29
N PHE A 20 -1.80 5.67 0.92
CA PHE A 20 -1.74 4.35 1.54
C PHE A 20 -3.11 3.82 1.95
N SER A 21 -4.03 4.67 2.40
CA SER A 21 -5.41 4.27 2.70
C SER A 21 -6.16 3.81 1.45
N GLU A 22 -6.08 4.59 0.37
CA GLU A 22 -6.70 4.24 -0.91
C GLU A 22 -6.09 2.96 -1.49
N PHE A 23 -4.76 2.83 -1.44
CA PHE A 23 -4.07 1.65 -1.92
C PHE A 23 -4.47 0.39 -1.15
N ARG A 24 -4.53 0.46 0.19
CA ARG A 24 -4.94 -0.66 1.06
C ARG A 24 -6.30 -1.23 0.63
N GLU A 25 -7.30 -0.35 0.52
CA GLU A 25 -8.67 -0.75 0.17
C GLU A 25 -8.77 -1.34 -1.24
N GLN A 26 -8.09 -0.70 -2.21
CA GLN A 26 -8.04 -1.16 -3.59
C GLN A 26 -7.32 -2.50 -3.70
N PHE A 27 -6.16 -2.65 -3.06
CA PHE A 27 -5.38 -3.88 -3.06
C PHE A 27 -6.20 -5.05 -2.55
N ARG A 28 -6.82 -4.92 -1.37
CA ARG A 28 -7.68 -5.97 -0.81
C ARG A 28 -8.80 -6.33 -1.79
N LYS A 29 -9.52 -5.33 -2.31
CA LYS A 29 -10.61 -5.54 -3.26
C LYS A 29 -10.15 -6.31 -4.50
N TYR A 30 -9.06 -5.89 -5.13
CA TYR A 30 -8.61 -6.45 -6.40
C TYR A 30 -7.93 -7.80 -6.26
N VAL A 31 -7.18 -8.04 -5.18
CA VAL A 31 -6.61 -9.36 -4.89
C VAL A 31 -7.70 -10.40 -4.67
N LEU A 32 -8.71 -10.08 -3.85
CA LEU A 32 -9.80 -11.02 -3.57
C LEU A 32 -10.73 -11.22 -4.77
N ALA A 33 -10.85 -10.22 -5.64
CA ALA A 33 -11.56 -10.35 -6.91
C ALA A 33 -10.74 -11.02 -8.03
N ARG A 34 -9.46 -11.34 -7.77
CA ARG A 34 -8.49 -11.81 -8.77
C ARG A 34 -8.36 -10.87 -9.98
N ASP A 35 -8.59 -9.57 -9.77
CA ASP A 35 -8.54 -8.54 -10.81
C ASP A 35 -7.11 -8.03 -10.99
N MET A 36 -6.36 -8.73 -11.85
CA MET A 36 -4.96 -8.43 -12.12
C MET A 36 -4.75 -7.05 -12.76
N GLU A 37 -5.70 -6.57 -13.57
CA GLU A 37 -5.55 -5.28 -14.25
C GLU A 37 -5.64 -4.13 -13.24
N GLU A 38 -6.67 -4.14 -12.42
CA GLU A 38 -6.86 -3.11 -11.40
C GLU A 38 -5.83 -3.22 -10.27
N LEU A 39 -5.41 -4.44 -9.92
CA LEU A 39 -4.29 -4.65 -9.00
C LEU A 39 -3.01 -3.97 -9.51
N ARG A 40 -2.68 -4.14 -10.80
CA ARG A 40 -1.51 -3.50 -11.41
C ARG A 40 -1.63 -1.97 -11.43
N ARG A 41 -2.83 -1.43 -11.66
CA ARG A 41 -3.10 0.01 -11.61
C ARG A 41 -2.90 0.55 -10.20
N ALA A 42 -3.42 -0.12 -9.18
CA ALA A 42 -3.23 0.26 -7.77
C ALA A 42 -1.75 0.22 -7.38
N GLY A 43 -1.04 -0.85 -7.74
CA GLY A 43 0.41 -0.99 -7.51
C GLY A 43 1.22 0.11 -8.19
N HIS A 44 0.92 0.47 -9.44
CA HIS A 44 1.63 1.53 -10.16
C HIS A 44 1.47 2.90 -9.48
N LYS A 45 0.29 3.19 -8.92
CA LYS A 45 0.01 4.44 -8.20
C LYS A 45 0.80 4.55 -6.89
N ILE A 46 0.88 3.47 -6.10
CA ILE A 46 1.55 3.53 -4.79
C ILE A 46 3.08 3.39 -4.88
N LYS A 47 3.59 2.74 -5.94
CA LYS A 47 5.01 2.40 -6.08
C LYS A 47 5.96 3.60 -5.90
N PRO A 48 5.72 4.80 -6.46
CA PRO A 48 6.58 5.96 -6.22
C PRO A 48 6.68 6.34 -4.74
N ALA A 49 5.55 6.36 -4.02
CA ALA A 49 5.52 6.70 -2.59
C ALA A 49 6.23 5.62 -1.75
N ALA A 50 5.98 4.34 -2.06
CA ALA A 50 6.65 3.23 -1.38
C ALA A 50 8.17 3.26 -1.58
N LEU A 51 8.65 3.53 -2.80
CA LEU A 51 10.08 3.64 -3.08
C LEU A 51 10.73 4.84 -2.39
N MET A 52 10.05 5.98 -2.37
CA MET A 52 10.57 7.19 -1.72
C MET A 52 10.73 7.00 -0.20
N LEU A 53 9.87 6.20 0.40
CA LEU A 53 9.88 5.86 1.83
C LEU A 53 10.67 4.57 2.16
N ASN A 54 11.30 3.94 1.16
CA ASN A 54 12.01 2.66 1.29
C ASN A 54 11.13 1.51 1.84
N LEU A 55 9.84 1.50 1.53
CA LEU A 55 8.85 0.51 1.97
C LEU A 55 8.84 -0.72 1.05
N ASN A 56 9.97 -1.42 0.97
CA ASN A 56 10.13 -2.59 0.10
C ASN A 56 9.12 -3.71 0.40
N VAL A 57 8.66 -3.83 1.65
CA VAL A 57 7.66 -4.82 2.07
C VAL A 57 6.34 -4.69 1.29
N ILE A 58 5.89 -3.48 0.97
CA ILE A 58 4.70 -3.28 0.13
C ILE A 58 4.92 -3.86 -1.26
N ILE A 59 6.11 -3.64 -1.81
CA ILE A 59 6.44 -4.11 -3.16
C ILE A 59 6.49 -5.64 -3.16
N ASP A 60 7.10 -6.26 -2.15
CA ASP A 60 7.21 -7.71 -2.04
C ASP A 60 5.83 -8.38 -1.91
N ILE A 61 4.97 -7.87 -1.02
CA ILE A 61 3.59 -8.39 -0.84
C ILE A 61 2.78 -8.20 -2.14
N TYR A 62 2.96 -7.07 -2.82
CA TYR A 62 2.31 -6.80 -4.09
C TYR A 62 2.76 -7.78 -5.19
N GLU A 63 4.07 -8.02 -5.34
CA GLU A 63 4.59 -8.98 -6.31
C GLU A 63 4.12 -10.41 -5.98
N GLU A 64 4.14 -10.81 -4.71
CA GLU A 64 3.59 -12.09 -4.24
C GLU A 64 2.12 -12.24 -4.63
N SER A 65 1.31 -11.20 -4.44
CA SER A 65 -0.13 -11.26 -4.76
C SER A 65 -0.41 -11.49 -6.24
N LYS A 66 0.43 -10.95 -7.13
CA LYS A 66 0.31 -11.19 -8.57
C LYS A 66 0.60 -12.64 -8.90
N THR A 67 1.68 -13.20 -8.34
CA THR A 67 2.01 -14.61 -8.50
C THR A 67 0.87 -15.51 -8.00
N LEU A 68 0.29 -15.20 -6.84
CA LEU A 68 -0.85 -15.97 -6.32
C LEU A 68 -2.07 -15.96 -7.26
N ILE A 69 -2.37 -14.83 -7.90
CA ILE A 69 -3.45 -14.74 -8.88
C ILE A 69 -3.10 -15.51 -10.16
N GLU A 70 -1.88 -15.36 -10.67
CA GLU A 70 -1.40 -16.04 -11.88
C GLU A 70 -1.37 -17.56 -11.73
N GLU A 71 -1.08 -18.06 -10.53
CA GLU A 71 -1.06 -19.49 -10.19
C GLU A 71 -2.44 -20.05 -9.80
N ASP A 72 -3.50 -19.24 -9.88
CA ASP A 72 -4.86 -19.58 -9.43
C ASP A 72 -4.88 -20.14 -7.99
N ALA A 73 -4.11 -19.52 -7.09
CA ALA A 73 -3.95 -19.97 -5.71
C ALA A 73 -5.29 -20.02 -4.94
N PRO A 74 -5.44 -20.86 -3.90
CA PRO A 74 -6.66 -20.91 -3.10
C PRO A 74 -6.99 -19.58 -2.42
N ASP A 75 -8.29 -19.28 -2.24
CA ASP A 75 -8.76 -18.04 -1.62
C ASP A 75 -8.14 -17.77 -0.25
N ALA A 76 -7.88 -18.81 0.55
CA ALA A 76 -7.20 -18.67 1.84
C ALA A 76 -5.82 -18.00 1.73
N LYS A 77 -5.06 -18.26 0.66
CA LYS A 77 -3.77 -17.60 0.42
C LYS A 77 -3.97 -16.13 0.00
N LEU A 78 -4.99 -15.85 -0.82
CA LEU A 78 -5.33 -14.48 -1.25
C LEU A 78 -5.79 -13.63 -0.06
N HIS A 79 -6.60 -14.19 0.84
CA HIS A 79 -6.95 -13.55 2.11
C HIS A 79 -5.71 -13.32 2.97
N GLY A 80 -4.81 -14.31 3.08
CA GLY A 80 -3.58 -14.16 3.85
C GLY A 80 -2.62 -13.07 3.32
N VAL A 81 -2.53 -12.87 2.01
CA VAL A 81 -1.74 -11.76 1.44
C VAL A 81 -2.45 -10.41 1.60
N ALA A 82 -3.77 -10.37 1.46
CA ALA A 82 -4.57 -9.16 1.69
C ALA A 82 -4.48 -8.67 3.15
N ASP A 83 -4.63 -9.58 4.11
CA ASP A 83 -4.55 -9.25 5.53
C ASP A 83 -3.14 -8.76 5.94
N ARG A 84 -2.07 -9.32 5.33
CA ARG A 84 -0.70 -8.83 5.53
C ARG A 84 -0.51 -7.42 4.97
N MET A 85 -1.03 -7.14 3.77
CA MET A 85 -0.97 -5.80 3.19
C MET A 85 -1.73 -4.79 4.06
N ASP A 86 -2.93 -5.16 4.52
CA ASP A 86 -3.73 -4.32 5.40
C ASP A 86 -3.01 -4.00 6.70
N ALA A 87 -2.43 -5.01 7.35
CA ALA A 87 -1.68 -4.83 8.58
C ALA A 87 -0.48 -3.88 8.38
N TYR A 88 0.28 -4.04 7.29
CA TYR A 88 1.43 -3.20 7.01
C TYR A 88 1.04 -1.77 6.63
N CYS A 89 -0.01 -1.59 5.81
CA CYS A 89 -0.55 -0.27 5.51
C CYS A 89 -1.05 0.43 6.78
N ASN A 90 -1.71 -0.29 7.69
CA ASN A 90 -2.15 0.27 8.97
C ASN A 90 -0.97 0.74 9.82
N GLN A 91 0.13 -0.02 9.88
CA GLN A 91 1.34 0.40 10.59
C GLN A 91 1.90 1.72 10.02
N ILE A 92 1.97 1.84 8.69
CA ILE A 92 2.42 3.08 8.03
C ILE A 92 1.48 4.24 8.34
N LEU A 93 0.18 4.02 8.29
CA LEU A 93 -0.82 5.05 8.60
C LEU A 93 -0.71 5.51 10.06
N ASP A 94 -0.50 4.60 10.99
CA ASP A 94 -0.27 4.90 12.41
C ASP A 94 1.01 5.73 12.58
N GLU A 95 2.10 5.36 11.89
CA GLU A 95 3.35 6.13 11.88
C GLU A 95 3.14 7.57 11.38
N PHE A 96 2.42 7.75 10.26
CA PHE A 96 2.11 9.08 9.76
C PHE A 96 1.20 9.87 10.71
N SER A 97 0.23 9.22 11.35
CA SER A 97 -0.67 9.89 12.29
C SER A 97 0.05 10.48 13.50
N ASN A 98 1.21 9.92 13.87
CA ASN A 98 2.05 10.44 14.96
C ASN A 98 2.90 11.65 14.53
N ILE A 99 2.97 11.97 13.23
CA ILE A 99 3.74 13.09 12.67
C ILE A 99 2.86 14.33 12.48
N VAL A 100 1.55 14.15 12.28
CA VAL A 100 0.59 15.22 11.93
C VAL A 100 -0.01 15.89 13.16
#